data_AF-A0A251TBT8-F1
#
_entry.id   AF-A0A251TBT8-F1
#
_cell.length_a   1.000
_cell.length_b   1.000
_cell.length_c   1.000
_cell.angle_alpha   90.00
_cell.angle_beta   90.00
_cell.angle_gamma   90.00
#
_symmetry.space_group_name_H-M   'P 1'
#
loop_
_entity.id
_entity.type
_entity.pdbx_description
1 polymer ?
#
loop_
_entity_poly.entity_id
_entity_poly.type
_entity_poly.pdbx_seq_one_letter_code
_entity_poly.pdbx_strand_id
1 'polypeptide(L)'
;MDKGKGLESIQRSVQNIDLNLNFDSKNPNKFSKSYNPSLQSSWSPFMKRKPPALVSLCLGILGKHLDDIIEDLEVLTSFPPDIKMAIAAIARRRKLLNDDVIIALAESSWEILDLSDSEVTDIGLLKVIEICKHVRAMDISRCGNITSFGVSELVKHCHCLEILRWGGCPRSEHTARSSLSFLKPTLNNVEEDSWEELDTTEIVHGAQSLRWLVWPKIDKDSLESLSMECPRIIVNPKPSLFGHKGIDIPKHALSGVPLDDFVVEDIDPKTWQVPGSRVRKTQPDLSSIELPIAERFRLAFIERDARMAPKRAKNARQRQRRAAREWLTSSTSAKSVVLASQMSKNLHNF
;
A
#
# COMPACT_ATOMS: atom_id res chain seq x y z
N MET A 1 34.44 -6.79 39.77
CA MET A 1 33.40 -6.65 40.82
C MET A 1 32.62 -5.34 40.73
N ASP A 2 32.51 -4.66 39.57
CA ASP A 2 31.87 -3.32 39.50
C ASP A 2 30.88 -3.10 38.34
N LYS A 3 30.24 -4.16 37.82
CA LYS A 3 29.17 -4.03 36.81
C LYS A 3 27.73 -4.18 37.36
N GLY A 4 27.57 -4.60 38.60
CA GLY A 4 26.24 -4.84 39.20
C GLY A 4 25.58 -3.62 39.85
N LYS A 5 26.37 -2.62 40.30
CA LYS A 5 25.83 -1.47 41.06
C LYS A 5 25.20 -0.38 40.19
N GLY A 6 25.54 -0.32 38.90
CA GLY A 6 24.97 0.65 37.96
C GLY A 6 23.53 0.33 37.56
N LEU A 7 23.20 -0.96 37.38
CA LEU A 7 21.86 -1.40 36.95
C LEU A 7 20.81 -1.17 38.04
N GLU A 8 21.14 -1.48 39.31
CA GLU A 8 20.22 -1.23 40.43
C GLU A 8 19.92 0.26 40.66
N SER A 9 20.88 1.14 40.33
CA SER A 9 20.70 2.60 40.44
C SER A 9 19.76 3.15 39.37
N ILE A 10 19.74 2.55 38.18
CA ILE A 10 18.84 2.94 37.09
C ILE A 10 17.43 2.41 37.37
N GLN A 11 17.31 1.17 37.82
CA GLN A 11 16.02 0.54 38.14
C GLN A 11 15.30 1.26 39.30
N ARG A 12 16.04 1.73 40.31
CA ARG A 12 15.50 2.60 41.38
C ARG A 12 15.16 4.02 40.92
N SER A 13 15.84 4.55 39.91
CA SER A 13 15.55 5.89 39.37
C SER A 13 14.30 5.91 38.50
N VAL A 14 13.94 4.79 37.87
CA VAL A 14 12.71 4.66 37.07
C VAL A 14 11.47 4.46 37.95
N GLN A 15 11.61 3.77 39.10
CA GLN A 15 10.50 3.56 40.05
C GLN A 15 10.06 4.83 40.80
N ASN A 16 10.87 5.88 40.82
CA ASN A 16 10.57 7.14 41.54
C ASN A 16 9.97 8.24 40.65
N ILE A 17 9.60 7.94 39.40
CA ILE A 17 8.93 8.89 38.51
C ILE A 17 7.41 8.69 38.65
N ASP A 18 6.85 9.28 39.72
CA ASP A 18 5.40 9.45 39.88
C ASP A 18 4.88 10.44 38.83
N LEU A 19 4.36 9.93 37.71
CA LEU A 19 3.57 10.71 36.74
C LEU A 19 2.08 10.47 36.99
N ASN A 20 1.60 10.92 38.14
CA ASN A 20 0.17 11.07 38.40
C ASN A 20 -0.34 12.32 37.66
N LEU A 21 -0.82 12.14 36.42
CA LEU A 21 -1.69 13.10 35.76
C LEU A 21 -3.09 12.50 35.67
N ASN A 22 -3.90 12.80 36.69
CA ASN A 22 -5.35 12.64 36.65
C ASN A 22 -5.93 13.39 35.45
N PHE A 23 -6.38 12.65 34.43
CA PHE A 23 -7.33 13.17 33.46
C PHE A 23 -8.73 12.68 33.85
N ASP A 24 -9.46 13.54 34.55
CA ASP A 24 -10.88 13.36 34.85
C ASP A 24 -11.69 13.26 33.55
N SER A 25 -12.31 12.11 33.36
CA SER A 25 -13.30 11.85 32.31
C SER A 25 -14.68 12.35 32.74
N LYS A 26 -15.16 13.51 32.25
CA LYS A 26 -16.60 13.83 32.23
C LYS A 26 -17.07 14.63 31.01
N ASN A 27 -17.82 13.91 30.18
CA ASN A 27 -19.03 14.26 29.43
C ASN A 27 -18.99 14.80 27.97
N PRO A 28 -19.82 14.20 27.07
CA PRO A 28 -19.97 14.58 25.67
C PRO A 28 -21.16 15.53 25.42
N ASN A 29 -21.27 16.01 24.18
CA ASN A 29 -22.36 16.76 23.53
C ASN A 29 -22.43 18.28 23.73
N LYS A 30 -22.08 19.01 22.66
CA LYS A 30 -22.97 20.04 22.08
C LYS A 30 -22.63 20.40 20.64
N PHE A 31 -23.65 20.27 19.79
CA PHE A 31 -23.69 20.68 18.39
C PHE A 31 -23.87 22.20 18.21
N SER A 32 -23.46 22.66 17.01
CA SER A 32 -23.95 23.80 16.22
C SER A 32 -23.35 25.20 16.45
N LYS A 33 -22.62 25.70 15.43
CA LYS A 33 -23.06 26.71 14.44
C LYS A 33 -21.88 27.05 13.52
N SER A 34 -21.96 26.72 12.24
CA SER A 34 -22.21 27.66 11.13
C SER A 34 -21.12 28.72 10.98
N TYR A 35 -20.22 28.57 9.99
CA TYR A 35 -19.75 29.66 9.12
C TYR A 35 -19.05 29.09 7.87
N ASN A 36 -19.44 29.60 6.71
CA ASN A 36 -18.66 29.71 5.48
C ASN A 36 -19.24 30.92 4.71
N PRO A 37 -18.55 31.58 3.77
CA PRO A 37 -17.14 31.44 3.37
C PRO A 37 -16.43 32.82 3.18
N SER A 38 -15.10 32.85 3.10
CA SER A 38 -14.43 33.76 2.15
C SER A 38 -13.01 33.31 1.83
N LEU A 39 -12.74 33.33 0.53
CA LEU A 39 -11.46 33.14 -0.13
C LEU A 39 -10.45 34.18 0.36
N GLN A 40 -9.30 33.74 0.87
CA GLN A 40 -8.05 34.45 0.65
C GLN A 40 -6.90 33.46 0.46
N SER A 41 -6.43 33.40 -0.77
CA SER A 41 -5.09 32.97 -1.15
C SER A 41 -4.05 33.87 -0.48
N SER A 42 -3.06 33.28 0.20
CA SER A 42 -1.73 33.87 0.32
C SER A 42 -0.77 32.82 0.86
N TRP A 43 0.46 32.88 0.39
CA TRP A 43 1.52 31.94 0.67
C TRP A 43 1.98 31.96 2.14
N SER A 44 2.67 30.89 2.49
CA SER A 44 3.08 30.39 3.81
C SER A 44 3.82 31.38 4.73
N PRO A 45 3.71 31.14 6.05
CA PRO A 45 4.82 31.40 6.96
C PRO A 45 5.21 30.13 7.71
N PHE A 46 6.51 29.87 7.77
CA PHE A 46 7.20 28.98 8.69
C PHE A 46 6.36 28.67 9.94
N MET A 47 5.71 27.51 9.96
CA MET A 47 5.11 26.97 11.17
C MET A 47 6.28 26.75 12.13
N LYS A 48 6.40 27.64 13.12
CA LYS A 48 7.28 27.44 14.27
C LYS A 48 6.90 26.09 14.85
N ARG A 49 7.69 25.05 14.53
CA ARG A 49 7.51 23.72 15.11
C ARG A 49 7.51 23.90 16.62
N LYS A 50 6.45 23.45 17.30
CA LYS A 50 6.44 23.39 18.76
C LYS A 50 7.72 22.64 19.18
N PRO A 51 8.39 23.04 20.27
CA PRO A 51 9.50 22.24 20.77
C PRO A 51 8.97 20.81 21.00
N PRO A 52 9.68 19.78 20.52
CA PRO A 52 9.23 18.41 20.68
C PRO A 52 9.05 18.16 22.18
N ALA A 53 7.95 17.49 22.53
CA ALA A 53 7.74 17.05 23.90
C ALA A 53 8.94 16.20 24.35
N LEU A 54 9.25 16.20 25.64
CA LEU A 54 10.33 15.37 26.18
C LEU A 54 10.16 13.90 25.76
N VAL A 55 8.92 13.41 25.73
CA VAL A 55 8.56 12.08 25.23
C VAL A 55 9.01 11.87 23.79
N SER A 56 8.71 12.81 22.88
CA SER A 56 9.11 12.73 21.46
C SER A 56 10.64 12.73 21.29
N LEU A 57 11.36 13.48 22.14
CA LEU A 57 12.82 13.45 22.17
C LEU A 57 13.35 12.10 22.65
N CYS A 58 12.79 11.55 23.74
CA CYS A 58 13.14 10.23 24.25
C CYS A 58 12.85 9.13 23.23
N LEU A 59 11.67 9.13 22.60
CA LEU A 59 11.32 8.23 21.51
C LEU A 59 12.27 8.37 20.32
N GLY A 60 12.73 9.59 20.02
CA GLY A 60 13.75 9.83 18.99
C GLY A 60 15.11 9.21 19.34
N ILE A 61 15.49 9.15 20.62
CA ILE A 61 16.73 8.50 21.07
C ILE A 61 16.57 6.98 21.08
N LEU A 62 15.50 6.47 21.70
CA LEU A 62 15.15 5.04 21.69
C LEU A 62 15.07 4.51 20.27
N GLY A 63 14.40 5.26 19.39
CA GLY A 63 14.23 4.91 18.00
C GLY A 63 15.54 4.83 17.21
N LYS A 64 16.57 5.62 17.56
CA LYS A 64 17.92 5.54 16.94
C LYS A 64 18.71 4.32 17.38
N HIS A 65 18.50 3.87 18.62
CA HIS A 65 19.14 2.71 19.22
C HIS A 65 18.23 1.48 19.25
N LEU A 66 17.18 1.48 18.44
CA LEU A 66 16.17 0.43 18.45
C LEU A 66 16.76 -0.96 18.11
N ASP A 67 17.79 -1.02 17.26
CA ASP A 67 18.52 -2.27 16.98
C ASP A 67 19.07 -2.90 18.27
N ASP A 68 19.69 -2.08 19.13
CA ASP A 68 20.28 -2.53 20.41
C ASP A 68 19.19 -2.93 21.43
N ILE A 69 18.02 -2.27 21.37
CA ILE A 69 16.89 -2.55 22.28
C ILE A 69 16.16 -3.83 21.88
N ILE A 70 16.05 -4.12 20.59
CA ILE A 70 15.36 -5.32 20.08
C ILE A 70 16.08 -6.61 20.50
N GLU A 71 17.37 -6.56 20.87
CA GLU A 71 18.06 -7.69 21.48
C GLU A 71 17.44 -8.12 22.82
N ASP A 72 16.76 -7.20 23.52
CA ASP A 72 16.07 -7.45 24.79
C ASP A 72 14.58 -7.04 24.69
N LEU A 73 13.78 -7.92 24.09
CA LEU A 73 12.35 -7.70 23.85
C LEU A 73 11.52 -7.54 25.13
N GLU A 74 12.02 -7.98 26.31
CA GLU A 74 11.30 -7.82 27.58
C GLU A 74 11.08 -6.34 27.89
N VAL A 75 12.05 -5.49 27.56
CA VAL A 75 11.94 -4.04 27.74
C VAL A 75 10.77 -3.47 26.94
N LEU A 76 10.54 -3.98 25.72
CA LEU A 76 9.46 -3.51 24.85
C LEU A 76 8.06 -3.78 25.43
N THR A 77 7.89 -4.89 26.16
CA THR A 77 6.60 -5.27 26.76
C THR A 77 6.16 -4.33 27.89
N SER A 78 7.13 -3.68 28.55
CA SER A 78 6.92 -2.81 29.71
C SER A 78 6.40 -1.41 29.37
N PHE A 79 6.49 -1.00 28.11
CA PHE A 79 6.11 0.36 27.70
C PHE A 79 4.58 0.56 27.66
N PRO A 80 4.10 1.79 27.89
CA PRO A 80 2.68 2.13 27.69
C PRO A 80 2.22 1.94 26.23
N PRO A 81 0.92 1.76 25.98
CA PRO A 81 0.36 1.53 24.64
C PRO A 81 0.78 2.54 23.57
N ASP A 82 0.75 3.84 23.89
CA ASP A 82 1.11 4.91 22.95
C ASP A 82 2.60 4.89 22.57
N ILE A 83 3.45 4.49 23.53
CA ILE A 83 4.89 4.34 23.34
C ILE A 83 5.18 3.11 22.50
N LYS A 84 4.50 1.98 22.75
CA LYS A 84 4.60 0.78 21.92
C LYS A 84 4.21 1.06 20.47
N MET A 85 3.14 1.84 20.23
CA MET A 85 2.75 2.29 18.89
C MET A 85 3.85 3.09 18.21
N ALA A 86 4.45 4.05 18.92
CA ALA A 86 5.54 4.86 18.38
C ALA A 86 6.76 4.01 18.04
N ILE A 87 7.12 3.06 18.90
CA ILE A 87 8.22 2.12 18.67
C ILE A 87 7.91 1.24 17.45
N ALA A 88 6.70 0.69 17.32
CA ALA A 88 6.30 -0.10 16.15
C ALA A 88 6.41 0.71 14.85
N ALA A 89 5.95 1.96 14.87
CA ALA A 89 6.04 2.89 13.76
C ALA A 89 7.50 3.21 13.35
N ILE A 90 8.40 3.33 14.33
CA ILE A 90 9.84 3.52 14.09
C ILE A 90 10.49 2.23 13.57
N ALA A 91 10.21 1.08 14.19
CA ALA A 91 10.70 -0.23 13.78
C ALA A 91 10.37 -0.51 12.31
N ARG A 92 9.13 -0.24 11.91
CA ARG A 92 8.66 -0.36 10.53
C ARG A 92 9.46 0.51 9.57
N ARG A 93 9.61 1.81 9.90
CA ARG A 93 10.39 2.78 9.09
C ARG A 93 11.88 2.41 8.99
N ARG A 94 12.42 1.73 10.01
CA ARG A 94 13.81 1.24 10.05
C ARG A 94 14.04 -0.14 9.42
N LYS A 95 12.98 -0.84 8.99
CA LYS A 95 13.06 -2.23 8.49
C LYS A 95 13.44 -3.26 9.56
N LEU A 96 13.04 -2.99 10.80
CA LEU A 96 13.30 -3.86 11.95
C LEU A 96 12.04 -4.55 12.47
N LEU A 97 10.87 -4.23 11.91
CA LEU A 97 9.62 -4.86 12.30
C LEU A 97 9.53 -6.27 11.71
N ASN A 98 9.59 -7.27 12.59
CA ASN A 98 9.43 -8.69 12.31
C ASN A 98 8.43 -9.29 13.32
N ASP A 99 8.19 -10.59 13.26
CA ASP A 99 7.25 -11.29 14.14
C ASP A 99 7.53 -11.05 15.62
N ASP A 100 8.76 -11.27 16.08
CA ASP A 100 9.11 -11.17 17.51
C ASP A 100 8.90 -9.75 18.04
N VAL A 101 9.31 -8.75 17.27
CA VAL A 101 9.16 -7.33 17.62
C VAL A 101 7.69 -6.92 17.68
N ILE A 102 6.88 -7.30 16.68
CA ILE A 102 5.46 -6.91 16.68
C ILE A 102 4.67 -7.63 17.77
N ILE A 103 5.00 -8.89 18.07
CA ILE A 103 4.38 -9.64 19.16
C ILE A 103 4.70 -9.00 20.51
N ALA A 104 5.96 -8.61 20.74
CA ALA A 104 6.36 -7.95 21.98
C ALA A 104 5.70 -6.58 22.18
N LEU A 105 5.41 -5.87 21.09
CA LEU A 105 4.76 -4.57 21.10
C LEU A 105 3.23 -4.64 21.06
N ALA A 106 2.64 -5.79 20.74
CA ALA A 106 1.20 -5.93 20.55
C ALA A 106 0.43 -5.50 21.81
N GLU A 107 -0.69 -4.81 21.59
CA GLU A 107 -1.48 -4.23 22.67
C GLU A 107 -2.97 -4.22 22.34
N SER A 108 -3.79 -4.56 23.33
CA SER A 108 -5.22 -4.82 23.17
C SER A 108 -6.05 -3.59 22.79
N SER A 109 -5.54 -2.39 23.10
CA SER A 109 -6.19 -1.10 22.87
C SER A 109 -5.97 -0.54 21.47
N TRP A 110 -5.16 -1.19 20.64
CA TRP A 110 -4.83 -0.67 19.30
C TRP A 110 -6.00 -0.81 18.33
N GLU A 111 -6.44 0.33 17.80
CA GLU A 111 -7.44 0.39 16.72
C GLU A 111 -6.81 0.53 15.33
N ILE A 112 -5.55 0.98 15.25
CA ILE A 112 -4.83 1.23 13.99
C ILE A 112 -3.52 0.47 14.04
N LEU A 113 -3.24 -0.32 13.01
CA LEU A 113 -2.03 -1.10 12.91
C LEU A 113 -1.42 -1.04 11.51
N ASP A 114 -0.23 -0.44 11.41
CA ASP A 114 0.56 -0.39 10.18
C ASP A 114 1.66 -1.45 10.24
N LEU A 115 1.53 -2.51 9.45
CA LEU A 115 2.57 -3.53 9.25
C LEU A 115 3.28 -3.35 7.90
N SER A 116 2.98 -2.27 7.17
CA SER A 116 3.39 -2.16 5.78
C SER A 116 4.90 -2.20 5.61
N ASP A 117 5.35 -2.93 4.58
CA ASP A 117 6.76 -2.97 4.18
C ASP A 117 7.69 -3.50 5.28
N SER A 118 7.19 -4.48 6.05
CA SER A 118 7.87 -5.20 7.13
C SER A 118 8.13 -6.67 6.77
N GLU A 119 8.90 -7.36 7.62
CA GLU A 119 9.21 -8.79 7.48
C GLU A 119 8.24 -9.69 8.25
N VAL A 120 7.17 -9.13 8.82
CA VAL A 120 6.12 -9.86 9.54
C VAL A 120 5.50 -10.95 8.63
N THR A 121 5.31 -12.13 9.20
CA THR A 121 4.75 -13.32 8.56
C THR A 121 3.32 -13.58 9.04
N ASP A 122 2.67 -14.59 8.46
CA ASP A 122 1.35 -15.06 8.92
C ASP A 122 1.34 -15.43 10.40
N ILE A 123 2.45 -15.94 10.95
CA ILE A 123 2.56 -16.35 12.35
C ILE A 123 2.52 -15.12 13.27
N GLY A 124 3.33 -14.09 12.95
CA GLY A 124 3.31 -12.83 13.68
C GLY A 124 1.96 -12.15 13.59
N LEU A 125 1.38 -12.08 12.38
CA LEU A 125 0.06 -11.51 12.17
C LEU A 125 -1.01 -12.21 13.02
N LEU A 126 -1.06 -13.54 13.04
CA LEU A 126 -2.03 -14.32 13.80
C LEU A 126 -1.98 -14.01 15.30
N LYS A 127 -0.77 -14.00 15.88
CA LYS A 127 -0.58 -13.70 17.31
C LYS A 127 -0.97 -12.26 17.63
N VAL A 128 -0.68 -11.31 16.74
CA VAL A 128 -1.04 -9.91 16.93
C VAL A 128 -2.56 -9.71 16.87
N ILE A 129 -3.27 -10.36 15.96
CA ILE A 129 -4.74 -10.28 15.88
C ILE A 129 -5.45 -11.08 16.99
N GLU A 130 -4.75 -12.00 17.67
CA GLU A 130 -5.21 -12.60 18.93
C GLU A 130 -5.21 -11.61 20.08
N ILE A 131 -4.29 -10.65 20.08
CA ILE A 131 -4.17 -9.62 21.12
C ILE A 131 -5.01 -8.38 20.76
N CYS A 132 -4.86 -7.88 19.53
CA CYS A 132 -5.43 -6.62 19.06
C CYS A 132 -6.84 -6.82 18.46
N LYS A 133 -7.81 -7.20 19.28
CA LYS A 133 -9.18 -7.52 18.82
C LYS A 133 -9.99 -6.33 18.29
N HIS A 134 -9.58 -5.11 18.63
CA HIS A 134 -10.31 -3.88 18.30
C HIS A 134 -9.75 -3.13 17.06
N VAL A 135 -8.88 -3.76 16.28
CA VAL A 135 -8.30 -3.12 15.09
C VAL A 135 -9.40 -2.78 14.08
N ARG A 136 -9.49 -1.50 13.74
CA ARG A 136 -10.38 -0.91 12.73
C ARG A 136 -9.64 -0.60 11.43
N ALA A 137 -8.36 -0.26 11.49
CA ALA A 137 -7.57 0.04 10.30
C ALA A 137 -6.26 -0.75 10.29
N MET A 138 -6.04 -1.53 9.23
CA MET A 138 -4.83 -2.32 9.06
C MET A 138 -4.16 -2.08 7.69
N ASP A 139 -2.84 -1.89 7.70
CA ASP A 139 -2.02 -1.84 6.48
C ASP A 139 -1.03 -3.00 6.45
N ILE A 140 -1.26 -3.95 5.54
CA ILE A 140 -0.36 -5.07 5.20
C ILE A 140 0.26 -4.89 3.80
N SER A 141 0.27 -3.67 3.28
CA SER A 141 0.85 -3.36 1.97
C SER A 141 2.35 -3.64 1.97
N ARG A 142 2.87 -4.17 0.87
CA ARG A 142 4.30 -4.49 0.67
C ARG A 142 4.84 -5.56 1.62
N CYS A 143 4.02 -6.21 2.44
CA CYS A 143 4.43 -7.38 3.22
C CYS A 143 4.62 -8.59 2.31
N GLY A 144 5.86 -9.04 2.15
CA GLY A 144 6.20 -10.15 1.25
C GLY A 144 5.98 -11.54 1.84
N ASN A 145 5.81 -11.63 3.17
CA ASN A 145 5.73 -12.87 3.93
C ASN A 145 4.34 -13.14 4.51
N ILE A 146 3.38 -12.24 4.28
CA ILE A 146 1.96 -12.45 4.59
C ILE A 146 1.27 -13.07 3.37
N THR A 147 0.59 -14.19 3.57
CA THR A 147 -0.09 -14.97 2.53
C THR A 147 -1.60 -14.89 2.69
N SER A 148 -2.32 -15.57 1.79
CA SER A 148 -3.78 -15.66 1.86
C SER A 148 -4.28 -16.33 3.14
N PHE A 149 -3.44 -17.16 3.78
CA PHE A 149 -3.75 -17.74 5.08
C PHE A 149 -3.83 -16.65 6.16
N GLY A 150 -2.80 -15.82 6.31
CA GLY A 150 -2.82 -14.71 7.28
C GLY A 150 -3.96 -13.73 7.05
N VAL A 151 -4.29 -13.44 5.78
CA VAL A 151 -5.43 -12.58 5.44
C VAL A 151 -6.78 -13.23 5.79
N SER A 152 -6.95 -14.53 5.55
CA SER A 152 -8.14 -15.27 5.98
C SER A 152 -8.33 -15.18 7.50
N GLU A 153 -7.28 -15.43 8.26
CA GLU A 153 -7.32 -15.36 9.73
C GLU A 153 -7.58 -13.94 10.23
N LEU A 154 -7.02 -12.92 9.57
CA LEU A 154 -7.31 -11.51 9.84
C LEU A 154 -8.79 -11.21 9.70
N VAL A 155 -9.39 -11.58 8.56
CA VAL A 155 -10.82 -11.33 8.30
C VAL A 155 -11.71 -12.10 9.27
N LYS A 156 -11.29 -13.31 9.66
CA LYS A 156 -12.03 -14.16 10.59
C LYS A 156 -12.05 -13.61 12.03
N HIS A 157 -10.95 -13.00 12.49
CA HIS A 157 -10.81 -12.61 13.90
C HIS A 157 -11.00 -11.10 14.16
N CYS A 158 -10.74 -10.23 13.18
CA CYS A 158 -10.87 -8.78 13.34
C CYS A 158 -12.24 -8.29 12.85
N HIS A 159 -13.28 -8.56 13.63
CA HIS A 159 -14.66 -8.21 13.29
C HIS A 159 -14.92 -6.70 13.19
N CYS A 160 -14.08 -5.87 13.81
CA CYS A 160 -14.17 -4.40 13.75
C CYS A 160 -13.39 -3.78 12.57
N LEU A 161 -12.76 -4.58 11.71
CA LEU A 161 -11.93 -4.07 10.62
C LEU A 161 -12.76 -3.29 9.58
N GLU A 162 -12.54 -1.99 9.50
CA GLU A 162 -13.23 -1.05 8.60
C GLU A 162 -12.37 -0.66 7.39
N ILE A 163 -11.05 -0.58 7.58
CA ILE A 163 -10.07 -0.17 6.57
C ILE A 163 -9.00 -1.24 6.43
N LEU A 164 -8.84 -1.79 5.22
CA LEU A 164 -7.76 -2.70 4.87
C LEU A 164 -6.93 -2.10 3.74
N ARG A 165 -5.61 -2.09 3.90
CA ARG A 165 -4.66 -1.67 2.88
C ARG A 165 -3.71 -2.82 2.58
N TRP A 166 -3.57 -3.17 1.30
CA TRP A 166 -2.77 -4.33 0.88
C TRP A 166 -2.19 -4.14 -0.54
N GLY A 167 -1.37 -5.10 -0.98
CA GLY A 167 -0.68 -5.04 -2.26
C GLY A 167 0.55 -4.11 -2.23
N GLY A 168 0.99 -3.63 -3.40
CA GLY A 168 2.14 -2.72 -3.51
C GLY A 168 3.49 -3.37 -3.81
N CYS A 169 3.64 -4.70 -3.65
CA CYS A 169 4.80 -5.47 -4.14
C CYS A 169 4.35 -6.79 -4.82
N PRO A 170 5.16 -7.44 -5.68
CA PRO A 170 4.70 -8.60 -6.46
C PRO A 170 4.06 -9.73 -5.62
N ARG A 171 4.64 -10.04 -4.45
CA ARG A 171 4.08 -11.07 -3.54
C ARG A 171 2.78 -10.61 -2.89
N SER A 172 2.75 -9.43 -2.28
CA SER A 172 1.53 -8.90 -1.65
C SER A 172 0.39 -8.67 -2.65
N GLU A 173 0.69 -8.33 -3.91
CA GLU A 173 -0.30 -8.23 -5.00
C GLU A 173 -0.89 -9.59 -5.36
N HIS A 174 -0.08 -10.65 -5.35
CA HIS A 174 -0.57 -12.01 -5.54
C HIS A 174 -1.48 -12.41 -4.36
N THR A 175 -1.04 -12.18 -3.12
CA THR A 175 -1.83 -12.42 -1.91
C THR A 175 -3.16 -11.67 -1.93
N ALA A 176 -3.18 -10.38 -2.32
CA ALA A 176 -4.40 -9.59 -2.39
C ALA A 176 -5.43 -10.19 -3.37
N ARG A 177 -4.98 -10.65 -4.54
CA ARG A 177 -5.85 -11.33 -5.52
C ARG A 177 -6.40 -12.65 -5.00
N SER A 178 -5.52 -13.51 -4.46
CA SER A 178 -5.94 -14.82 -3.95
C SER A 178 -6.84 -14.72 -2.70
N SER A 179 -6.81 -13.60 -2.00
CA SER A 179 -7.58 -13.36 -0.77
C SER A 179 -8.91 -12.64 -1.00
N LEU A 180 -9.21 -12.22 -2.24
CA LEU A 180 -10.41 -11.45 -2.56
C LEU A 180 -11.69 -12.17 -2.15
N SER A 181 -11.72 -13.50 -2.24
CA SER A 181 -12.86 -14.32 -1.84
C SER A 181 -13.23 -14.19 -0.36
N PHE A 182 -12.27 -13.90 0.52
CA PHE A 182 -12.54 -13.78 1.96
C PHE A 182 -13.28 -12.48 2.32
N LEU A 183 -13.22 -11.47 1.45
CA LEU A 183 -13.95 -10.22 1.67
C LEU A 183 -15.45 -10.36 1.39
N LYS A 184 -15.83 -11.43 0.68
CA LYS A 184 -17.21 -11.70 0.28
C LYS A 184 -18.03 -12.20 1.47
N PRO A 185 -19.29 -11.75 1.62
CA PRO A 185 -20.18 -12.33 2.62
C PRO A 185 -20.50 -13.78 2.21
N THR A 186 -20.16 -14.73 3.06
CA THR A 186 -20.60 -16.12 2.89
C THR A 186 -21.77 -16.39 3.83
N LEU A 187 -22.91 -16.77 3.28
CA LEU A 187 -24.05 -17.25 4.04
C LEU A 187 -23.80 -18.70 4.43
N ASN A 188 -23.89 -19.03 5.71
CA ASN A 188 -23.97 -20.41 6.15
C ASN A 188 -25.39 -20.92 5.84
N ASN A 189 -25.51 -21.98 5.05
CA ASN A 189 -26.78 -22.70 4.92
C ASN A 189 -27.01 -23.46 6.23
N VAL A 190 -27.77 -22.86 7.13
CA VAL A 190 -28.24 -23.54 8.33
C VAL A 190 -29.32 -24.53 7.86
N GLU A 191 -29.00 -25.83 7.89
CA GLU A 191 -29.94 -26.95 7.59
C GLU A 191 -30.99 -27.16 8.71
N GLU A 192 -31.21 -26.16 9.56
CA GLU A 192 -32.09 -26.26 10.72
C GLU A 192 -33.44 -25.61 10.39
N ASP A 193 -34.48 -26.44 10.26
CA ASP A 193 -35.88 -26.07 9.94
C ASP A 193 -36.56 -25.20 11.03
N SER A 194 -35.80 -24.63 11.96
CA SER A 194 -36.28 -23.82 13.07
C SER A 194 -35.69 -22.40 12.98
N TRP A 195 -36.49 -21.48 12.45
CA TRP A 195 -36.18 -20.06 12.39
C TRP A 195 -36.15 -19.36 13.77
N GLU A 196 -36.38 -20.09 14.86
CA GLU A 196 -36.60 -19.53 16.20
C GLU A 196 -35.32 -19.49 17.08
N GLU A 197 -34.22 -20.14 16.68
CA GLU A 197 -32.96 -20.21 17.47
C GLU A 197 -31.69 -19.86 16.67
N LEU A 198 -31.79 -19.04 15.62
CA LEU A 198 -30.62 -18.57 14.88
C LEU A 198 -29.90 -17.45 15.65
N ASP A 199 -28.81 -17.80 16.35
CA ASP A 199 -27.91 -16.80 16.93
C ASP A 199 -27.23 -16.02 15.80
N THR A 200 -27.37 -14.70 15.80
CA THR A 200 -26.83 -13.78 14.78
C THR A 200 -25.30 -13.88 14.60
N THR A 201 -24.62 -14.53 15.54
CA THR A 201 -23.18 -14.79 15.54
C THR A 201 -22.77 -15.93 14.60
N GLU A 202 -23.68 -16.84 14.25
CA GLU A 202 -23.39 -18.06 13.47
C GLU A 202 -23.66 -17.91 11.95
N ILE A 203 -24.23 -16.77 11.53
CA ILE A 203 -24.89 -16.65 10.22
C ILE A 203 -23.95 -16.19 9.08
N VAL A 204 -22.82 -15.54 9.36
CA VAL A 204 -22.01 -14.94 8.28
C VAL A 204 -20.51 -14.93 8.57
N HIS A 205 -19.73 -15.72 7.83
CA HIS A 205 -18.29 -15.50 7.70
C HIS A 205 -17.99 -14.42 6.63
N GLY A 206 -17.00 -13.56 6.85
CA GLY A 206 -16.57 -12.51 5.91
C GLY A 206 -16.26 -11.16 6.58
N ALA A 207 -15.67 -10.23 5.82
CA ALA A 207 -15.23 -8.92 6.32
C ALA A 207 -16.40 -7.93 6.52
N GLN A 208 -17.35 -8.23 7.41
CA GLN A 208 -18.63 -7.53 7.55
C GLN A 208 -18.50 -6.03 7.87
N SER A 209 -17.52 -5.65 8.69
CA SER A 209 -17.26 -4.24 9.03
C SER A 209 -16.48 -3.51 7.95
N LEU A 210 -15.85 -4.21 7.01
CA LEU A 210 -15.00 -3.58 6.00
C LEU A 210 -15.80 -2.65 5.10
N ARG A 211 -15.34 -1.40 5.01
CA ARG A 211 -15.95 -0.31 4.22
C ARG A 211 -14.97 0.26 3.21
N TRP A 212 -13.67 0.28 3.52
CA TRP A 212 -12.65 0.89 2.67
C TRP A 212 -11.52 -0.09 2.39
N LEU A 213 -11.20 -0.25 1.10
CA LEU A 213 -10.10 -1.07 0.64
C LEU A 213 -9.11 -0.22 -0.15
N VAL A 214 -7.85 -0.15 0.30
CA VAL A 214 -6.78 0.51 -0.45
C VAL A 214 -5.95 -0.56 -1.17
N TRP A 215 -6.12 -0.63 -2.48
CA TRP A 215 -5.42 -1.55 -3.36
C TRP A 215 -5.05 -0.87 -4.69
N PRO A 216 -3.91 -0.15 -4.74
CA PRO A 216 -3.60 0.75 -5.84
C PRO A 216 -3.46 0.09 -7.22
N LYS A 217 -3.05 -1.18 -7.28
CA LYS A 217 -2.82 -1.94 -8.54
C LYS A 217 -3.83 -3.07 -8.75
N ILE A 218 -5.06 -2.88 -8.25
CA ILE A 218 -6.17 -3.80 -8.52
C ILE A 218 -6.40 -3.94 -10.03
N ASP A 219 -6.56 -5.18 -10.50
CA ASP A 219 -6.96 -5.45 -11.89
C ASP A 219 -8.46 -5.23 -12.10
N LYS A 220 -8.84 -5.11 -13.38
CA LYS A 220 -10.22 -4.79 -13.76
C LYS A 220 -11.20 -5.87 -13.30
N ASP A 221 -10.83 -7.13 -13.44
CA ASP A 221 -11.69 -8.27 -13.11
C ASP A 221 -11.97 -8.33 -11.60
N SER A 222 -10.93 -8.15 -10.78
CA SER A 222 -11.04 -8.07 -9.32
C SER A 222 -11.91 -6.89 -8.86
N LEU A 223 -11.77 -5.73 -9.50
CA LEU A 223 -12.58 -4.54 -9.20
C LEU A 223 -14.07 -4.77 -9.55
N GLU A 224 -14.35 -5.38 -10.70
CA GLU A 224 -15.71 -5.72 -11.11
C GLU A 224 -16.36 -6.75 -10.17
N SER A 225 -15.62 -7.80 -9.77
CA SER A 225 -16.10 -8.78 -8.77
C SER A 225 -16.43 -8.12 -7.43
N LEU A 226 -15.55 -7.26 -6.90
CA LEU A 226 -15.83 -6.53 -5.66
C LEU A 226 -17.04 -5.59 -5.80
N SER A 227 -17.19 -4.91 -6.93
CA SER A 227 -18.33 -4.01 -7.14
C SER A 227 -19.66 -4.77 -7.23
N MET A 228 -19.65 -6.00 -7.76
CA MET A 228 -20.85 -6.82 -7.93
C MET A 228 -21.23 -7.53 -6.62
N GLU A 229 -20.25 -8.08 -5.91
CA GLU A 229 -20.48 -8.97 -4.78
C GLU A 229 -20.37 -8.26 -3.42
N CYS A 230 -19.64 -7.15 -3.36
CA CYS A 230 -19.37 -6.38 -2.14
C CYS A 230 -19.58 -4.87 -2.36
N PRO A 231 -20.79 -4.41 -2.76
CA PRO A 231 -21.05 -3.00 -3.08
C PRO A 231 -20.83 -2.02 -1.92
N ARG A 232 -20.73 -2.55 -0.69
CA ARG A 232 -20.40 -1.80 0.53
C ARG A 232 -18.94 -1.35 0.58
N ILE A 233 -18.02 -2.09 -0.05
CA ILE A 233 -16.58 -1.82 0.01
C ILE A 233 -16.23 -0.78 -1.06
N ILE A 234 -15.76 0.39 -0.62
CA ILE A 234 -15.24 1.43 -1.48
C ILE A 234 -13.75 1.18 -1.71
N VAL A 235 -13.38 0.88 -2.96
CA VAL A 235 -11.99 0.63 -3.36
C VAL A 235 -11.31 1.93 -3.76
N ASN A 236 -10.11 2.18 -3.22
CA ASN A 236 -9.25 3.34 -3.50
C ASN A 236 -10.00 4.70 -3.43
N PRO A 237 -10.57 5.06 -2.27
CA PRO A 237 -11.31 6.30 -2.14
C PRO A 237 -10.37 7.50 -2.38
N LYS A 238 -10.85 8.50 -3.14
CA LYS A 238 -10.10 9.73 -3.40
C LYS A 238 -10.64 10.87 -2.53
N PRO A 239 -9.80 11.81 -2.09
CA PRO A 239 -10.31 13.01 -1.43
C PRO A 239 -11.10 13.81 -2.48
N SER A 240 -12.36 14.09 -2.22
CA SER A 240 -13.18 14.98 -3.05
C SER A 240 -13.60 16.18 -2.23
N LEU A 241 -13.56 17.37 -2.83
CA LEU A 241 -13.93 18.63 -2.17
C LEU A 241 -15.41 18.67 -1.73
N PHE A 242 -16.23 17.71 -2.17
CA PHE A 242 -17.66 17.61 -1.91
C PHE A 242 -18.11 16.25 -1.33
N GLY A 243 -17.16 15.40 -0.90
CA GLY A 243 -17.44 14.03 -0.48
C GLY A 243 -17.83 13.12 -1.66
N HIS A 244 -17.27 11.91 -1.73
CA HIS A 244 -17.75 10.96 -2.74
C HIS A 244 -19.13 10.51 -2.28
N LYS A 245 -20.19 10.90 -3.03
CA LYS A 245 -21.58 10.57 -2.69
C LYS A 245 -22.03 11.05 -1.29
N GLY A 246 -21.46 12.13 -0.76
CA GLY A 246 -21.79 12.63 0.59
C GLY A 246 -21.30 11.75 1.75
N ILE A 247 -20.40 10.80 1.48
CA ILE A 247 -19.76 9.96 2.50
C ILE A 247 -18.43 10.61 2.89
N ASP A 248 -18.26 10.90 4.17
CA ASP A 248 -16.98 11.35 4.74
C ASP A 248 -15.98 10.20 4.72
N ILE A 249 -14.92 10.36 3.93
CA ILE A 249 -13.85 9.37 3.81
C ILE A 249 -12.86 9.59 4.96
N PRO A 250 -12.60 8.57 5.82
CA PRO A 250 -11.62 8.71 6.89
C PRO A 250 -10.22 8.91 6.31
N LYS A 251 -9.40 9.76 6.94
CA LYS A 251 -8.03 10.05 6.50
C LYS A 251 -7.18 8.80 6.31
N HIS A 252 -7.37 7.81 7.18
CA HIS A 252 -6.68 6.51 7.17
C HIS A 252 -6.97 5.67 5.91
N ALA A 253 -8.10 5.88 5.25
CA ALA A 253 -8.48 5.20 4.01
C ALA A 253 -7.89 5.86 2.75
N LEU A 254 -7.28 7.05 2.86
CA LEU A 254 -6.67 7.74 1.73
C LEU A 254 -5.27 7.16 1.44
N SER A 255 -4.96 6.98 0.16
CA SER A 255 -3.62 6.57 -0.25
C SER A 255 -2.63 7.73 -0.12
N GLY A 256 -1.41 7.44 0.35
CA GLY A 256 -0.29 8.38 0.39
C GLY A 256 0.22 8.77 1.78
N VAL A 257 -0.57 8.56 2.84
CA VAL A 257 -0.14 8.74 4.23
C VAL A 257 -0.07 7.38 4.92
N PRO A 258 1.04 7.03 5.62
CA PRO A 258 1.10 5.85 6.49
C PRO A 258 0.02 5.90 7.58
N LEU A 259 -0.48 4.75 8.02
CA LEU A 259 -1.53 4.74 9.04
C LEU A 259 -1.03 5.27 10.39
N ASP A 260 0.25 5.07 10.67
CA ASP A 260 0.92 5.40 11.93
C ASP A 260 1.61 6.78 11.94
N ASP A 261 1.41 7.62 10.92
CA ASP A 261 2.17 8.87 10.76
C ASP A 261 1.90 9.88 11.89
N PHE A 262 0.67 9.90 12.40
CA PHE A 262 0.25 10.76 13.53
C PHE A 262 1.04 10.47 14.82
N VAL A 263 1.55 9.25 14.98
CA VAL A 263 2.29 8.84 16.19
C VAL A 263 3.71 9.42 16.20
N VAL A 264 4.26 9.69 15.01
CA VAL A 264 5.66 10.11 14.85
C VAL A 264 5.82 11.53 14.30
N GLU A 265 4.74 12.31 14.21
CA GLU A 265 4.73 13.67 13.65
C GLU A 265 5.75 14.59 14.33
N ASP A 266 5.89 14.47 15.66
CA ASP A 266 6.79 15.29 16.47
C ASP A 266 8.19 14.68 16.69
N ILE A 267 8.50 13.53 16.07
CA ILE A 267 9.79 12.84 16.20
C ILE A 267 10.70 13.24 15.03
N ASP A 268 11.97 13.53 15.30
CA ASP A 268 12.94 13.88 14.25
C ASP A 268 13.07 12.73 13.22
N PRO A 269 12.79 12.96 11.92
CA PRO A 269 12.92 11.92 10.90
C PRO A 269 14.30 11.32 10.76
N LYS A 270 15.36 11.96 11.29
CA LYS A 270 16.70 11.35 11.39
C LYS A 270 16.72 10.09 12.26
N THR A 271 15.72 9.90 13.12
CA THR A 271 15.59 8.75 14.02
C THR A 271 15.58 7.42 13.27
N TRP A 272 14.94 7.39 12.10
CA TRP A 272 14.84 6.19 11.26
C TRP A 272 15.63 6.31 9.95
N GLN A 273 16.56 7.27 9.86
CA GLN A 273 17.52 7.30 8.76
C GLN A 273 18.65 6.32 9.06
N VAL A 274 18.62 5.16 8.39
CA VAL A 274 19.70 4.15 8.51
C VAL A 274 21.00 4.74 7.92
N PRO A 275 22.12 4.82 8.68
CA PRO A 275 23.41 5.26 8.16
C PRO A 275 23.90 4.25 7.12
N GLY A 276 23.59 4.50 5.86
CA GLY A 276 23.80 3.56 4.75
C GLY A 276 22.79 3.76 3.62
N SER A 277 21.60 4.27 3.94
CA SER A 277 20.65 4.76 2.94
C SER A 277 20.96 6.20 2.54
N ARG A 278 22.22 6.48 2.18
CA ARG A 278 22.43 7.51 1.17
C ARG A 278 21.88 6.91 -0.11
N VAL A 279 20.63 7.25 -0.46
CA VAL A 279 20.37 7.52 -1.87
C VAL A 279 21.47 8.49 -2.26
N ARG A 280 22.43 7.99 -3.04
CA ARG A 280 23.49 8.80 -3.62
C ARG A 280 22.73 9.87 -4.41
N LYS A 281 22.53 11.05 -3.81
CA LYS A 281 22.47 12.28 -4.59
C LYS A 281 23.88 12.37 -5.14
N THR A 282 24.10 11.70 -6.27
CA THR A 282 25.29 11.87 -7.08
C THR A 282 25.31 13.35 -7.42
N GLN A 283 26.13 14.11 -6.69
CA GLN A 283 26.75 15.26 -7.31
C GLN A 283 27.50 14.73 -8.54
N PRO A 284 27.42 15.42 -9.68
CA PRO A 284 28.01 14.93 -10.91
C PRO A 284 29.53 15.04 -10.79
N ASP A 285 30.19 13.92 -10.53
CA ASP A 285 31.62 13.82 -10.71
C ASP A 285 31.88 13.55 -12.19
N LEU A 286 32.61 14.47 -12.82
CA LEU A 286 32.93 14.51 -14.25
C LEU A 286 33.98 13.45 -14.59
N SER A 287 33.59 12.19 -14.69
CA SER A 287 34.40 11.18 -15.38
C SER A 287 33.53 10.01 -15.85
N SER A 288 33.47 9.86 -17.18
CA SER A 288 32.81 8.78 -17.94
C SER A 288 31.37 8.47 -17.54
N ILE A 289 30.41 9.20 -18.13
CA ILE A 289 28.99 8.82 -18.14
C ILE A 289 28.86 7.55 -18.98
N GLU A 290 28.98 6.38 -18.36
CA GLU A 290 28.47 5.15 -18.95
C GLU A 290 26.94 5.22 -18.91
N LEU A 291 26.32 5.22 -20.10
CA LEU A 291 24.86 5.19 -20.24
C LEU A 291 24.29 3.99 -19.45
N PRO A 292 23.22 4.18 -18.65
CA PRO A 292 22.55 3.09 -17.95
C PRO A 292 22.26 1.92 -18.89
N ILE A 293 22.44 0.69 -18.41
CA ILE A 293 22.26 -0.54 -19.19
C ILE A 293 20.93 -0.55 -19.96
N ALA A 294 19.85 -0.07 -19.34
CA ALA A 294 18.53 0.02 -19.98
C ALA A 294 18.52 0.96 -21.20
N GLU A 295 19.23 2.09 -21.13
CA GLU A 295 19.32 3.05 -22.23
C GLU A 295 20.19 2.51 -23.36
N ARG A 296 21.26 1.76 -23.02
CA ARG A 296 22.06 1.04 -24.01
C ARG A 296 21.23 -0.01 -24.75
N PHE A 297 20.40 -0.78 -24.05
CA PHE A 297 19.50 -1.74 -24.68
C PHE A 297 18.45 -1.05 -25.56
N ARG A 298 17.89 0.07 -25.12
CA ARG A 298 16.96 0.88 -25.90
C ARG A 298 17.61 1.38 -27.19
N LEU A 299 18.82 1.94 -27.12
CA LEU A 299 19.55 2.44 -28.28
C LEU A 299 19.94 1.30 -29.23
N ALA A 300 20.39 0.15 -28.71
CA ALA A 300 20.70 -1.02 -29.53
C ALA A 300 19.45 -1.57 -30.25
N PHE A 301 18.27 -1.52 -29.61
CA PHE A 301 17.01 -1.88 -30.24
C PHE A 301 16.63 -0.92 -31.37
N ILE A 302 16.70 0.39 -31.13
CA ILE A 302 16.41 1.43 -32.13
C ILE A 302 17.38 1.30 -33.32
N GLU A 303 18.67 1.10 -33.06
CA GLU A 303 19.67 0.95 -34.09
C GLU A 303 19.45 -0.32 -34.93
N ARG A 304 19.12 -1.45 -34.29
CA ARG A 304 18.75 -2.69 -35.00
C ARG A 304 17.52 -2.49 -35.87
N ASP A 305 16.52 -1.78 -35.36
CA ASP A 305 15.29 -1.52 -36.11
C ASP A 305 15.55 -0.63 -37.33
N ALA A 306 16.39 0.40 -37.17
CA ALA A 306 16.85 1.25 -38.26
C ALA A 306 17.63 0.46 -39.33
N ARG A 307 18.53 -0.46 -38.94
CA ARG A 307 19.24 -1.34 -39.88
C ARG A 307 18.29 -2.28 -40.63
N MET A 308 17.19 -2.71 -39.99
CA MET A 308 16.22 -3.64 -40.59
C MET A 308 15.13 -2.94 -41.40
N ALA A 309 14.90 -1.64 -41.21
CA ALA A 309 13.86 -0.86 -41.88
C ALA A 309 13.94 -0.91 -43.42
N PRO A 310 15.12 -0.76 -44.07
CA PRO A 310 15.22 -0.87 -45.53
C PRO A 310 14.84 -2.25 -46.07
N LYS A 311 15.22 -3.33 -45.36
CA LYS A 311 14.84 -4.70 -45.74
C LYS A 311 13.33 -4.90 -45.63
N ARG A 312 12.70 -4.40 -44.55
CA ARG A 312 11.25 -4.44 -44.39
C ARG A 312 10.52 -3.66 -45.50
N ALA A 313 10.98 -2.45 -45.81
CA ALA A 313 10.41 -1.63 -46.89
C ALA A 313 10.54 -2.31 -48.26
N LYS A 314 11.71 -2.91 -48.57
CA LYS A 314 11.92 -3.67 -49.81
C LYS A 314 11.00 -4.88 -49.89
N ASN A 315 10.89 -5.65 -48.81
CA ASN A 315 10.03 -6.82 -48.73
C ASN A 315 8.55 -6.45 -48.86
N ALA A 316 8.11 -5.35 -48.24
CA ALA A 316 6.75 -4.83 -48.35
C ALA A 316 6.42 -4.43 -49.80
N ARG A 317 7.31 -3.68 -50.46
CA ARG A 317 7.15 -3.32 -51.89
C ARG A 317 7.10 -4.55 -52.79
N GLN A 318 7.93 -5.57 -52.51
CA GLN A 318 7.91 -6.80 -53.29
C GLN A 318 6.60 -7.58 -53.09
N ARG A 319 6.09 -7.66 -51.86
CA ARG A 319 4.78 -8.25 -51.56
C ARG A 319 3.65 -7.53 -52.29
N GLN A 320 3.64 -6.19 -52.25
CA GLN A 320 2.66 -5.39 -53.00
C GLN A 320 2.73 -5.63 -54.51
N ARG A 321 3.93 -5.71 -55.09
CA ARG A 321 4.10 -6.03 -56.52
C ARG A 321 3.61 -7.44 -56.88
N ARG A 322 3.84 -8.43 -56.01
CA ARG A 322 3.32 -9.79 -56.22
C ARG A 322 1.80 -9.80 -56.14
N ALA A 323 1.22 -9.18 -55.11
CA ALA A 323 -0.23 -9.06 -54.93
C ALA A 323 -0.90 -8.32 -56.10
N ALA A 324 -0.28 -7.25 -56.62
CA ALA A 324 -0.79 -6.53 -57.78
C ALA A 324 -0.75 -7.38 -59.06
N ARG A 325 0.34 -8.13 -59.29
CA ARG A 325 0.44 -9.07 -60.43
C ARG A 325 -0.57 -10.19 -60.30
N GLU A 326 -0.71 -10.76 -59.12
CA GLU A 326 -1.67 -11.81 -58.83
C GLU A 326 -3.10 -11.32 -59.08
N TRP A 327 -3.45 -10.13 -58.61
CA TRP A 327 -4.74 -9.47 -58.88
C TRP A 327 -5.01 -9.25 -60.37
N LEU A 328 -4.01 -8.79 -61.12
CA LEU A 328 -4.08 -8.66 -62.59
C LEU A 328 -4.32 -10.01 -63.28
N THR A 329 -3.74 -11.09 -62.76
CA THR A 329 -3.89 -12.45 -63.33
C THR A 329 -5.15 -13.18 -62.88
N SER A 330 -5.72 -12.85 -61.73
CA SER A 330 -6.91 -13.53 -61.17
C SER A 330 -8.21 -12.80 -61.49
N SER A 331 -8.18 -11.48 -61.69
CA SER A 331 -9.38 -10.68 -62.00
C SER A 331 -9.65 -10.60 -63.51
N THR A 332 -10.83 -11.06 -63.93
CA THR A 332 -11.33 -10.95 -65.32
C THR A 332 -11.49 -9.49 -65.77
N SER A 333 -11.90 -8.61 -64.87
CA SER A 333 -12.02 -7.17 -65.11
C SER A 333 -10.66 -6.48 -65.29
N ALA A 334 -9.63 -6.90 -64.53
CA ALA A 334 -8.28 -6.36 -64.71
C ALA A 334 -7.66 -6.78 -66.05
N LYS A 335 -7.93 -8.01 -66.51
CA LYS A 335 -7.47 -8.51 -67.82
C LYS A 335 -8.11 -7.76 -68.99
N SER A 336 -9.41 -7.46 -68.92
CA SER A 336 -10.12 -6.74 -70.00
C SER A 336 -9.60 -5.31 -70.16
N VAL A 337 -9.26 -4.61 -69.07
CA VAL A 337 -8.65 -3.26 -69.10
C VAL A 337 -7.26 -3.26 -69.74
N VAL A 338 -6.42 -4.26 -69.43
CA VAL A 338 -5.08 -4.38 -70.05
C VAL A 338 -5.20 -4.63 -71.57
N LEU A 339 -6.07 -5.55 -71.98
CA LEU A 339 -6.33 -5.83 -73.40
C LEU A 339 -6.86 -4.61 -74.16
N ALA A 340 -7.79 -3.87 -73.57
CA ALA A 340 -8.31 -2.63 -74.15
C ALA A 340 -7.21 -1.57 -74.34
N SER A 341 -6.27 -1.46 -73.39
CA SER A 341 -5.13 -0.53 -73.48
C SER A 341 -4.09 -0.94 -74.55
N GLN A 342 -3.97 -2.23 -74.86
CA GLN A 342 -3.11 -2.71 -75.94
C GLN A 342 -3.73 -2.44 -77.31
N MET A 343 -5.05 -2.64 -77.44
CA MET A 343 -5.81 -2.32 -78.64
C MET A 343 -5.76 -0.81 -78.98
N SER A 344 -5.87 0.07 -77.98
CA SER A 344 -5.81 1.53 -78.22
C SER A 344 -4.42 2.02 -78.62
N LYS A 345 -3.32 1.41 -78.12
CA LYS A 345 -1.96 1.75 -78.55
C LYS A 345 -1.66 1.36 -79.99
N ASN A 346 -2.23 0.26 -80.47
CA ASN A 346 -2.04 -0.17 -81.86
C ASN A 346 -2.84 0.68 -82.86
N LEU A 347 -3.93 1.33 -82.42
CA LEU A 347 -4.73 2.24 -83.24
C LEU A 347 -4.09 3.64 -83.44
N HIS A 348 -3.08 4.01 -82.65
CA HIS A 348 -2.36 5.29 -82.78
C HIS A 348 -1.08 5.22 -83.61
N ASN A 349 -0.72 4.05 -84.16
CA ASN A 349 0.47 3.83 -84.99
C ASN A 349 0.13 3.55 -86.48
N PHE A 350 -1.05 3.96 -86.94
CA PHE A 350 -1.45 3.93 -88.36
C PHE A 350 -1.83 5.32 -88.86
#